data_AF-A0A812T7P7-F1
#
_entry.id   AF-A0A812T7P7-F1
#
_cell.length_a   1.000
_cell.length_b   1.000
_cell.length_c   1.000
_cell.angle_alpha   90.00
_cell.angle_beta   90.00
_cell.angle_gamma   90.00
#
_symmetry.space_group_name_H-M   'P 1'
#
loop_
_entity.id
_entity.type
_entity.pdbx_description
1 polymer ?
#
loop_
_entity_poly.entity_id
_entity_poly.type
_entity_poly.pdbx_seq_one_letter_code
_entity_poly.pdbx_strand_id
1 'polypeptide(L)'
;MSVLRHRPGGPPPVRSPVDLYGLPTLTTAERTLVDHDTALFVRQIWLHALATAGRKVHFADAASLLAGRKAQPSHSRLRLEGIRLEVGFLLENPMLVDRYVEPSNPLFGNVPSFWNTGLWNLYAEEAGLWEVHFNQGDFGHVCEKPTTLGTNYAELQQLEEVSLSSPSSQPKSRKPPYNGKSADLAVWAPGLTRAIVAAIQNWHTGVVHPSQYTLSADVCGPLKEEPSDGLSEEMALTEEEQRELEELFSDVEPPEAPGE
;
A
#
# COMPACT_ATOMS: atom_id res chain seq x y z
N MET A 1 12.81 8.94 -0.47
CA MET A 1 14.01 9.77 -0.11
C MET A 1 15.27 8.92 -0.23
N SER A 2 16.40 9.45 -0.70
CA SER A 2 17.61 8.62 -0.96
C SER A 2 18.85 9.15 -0.23
N VAL A 3 19.46 8.29 0.59
CA VAL A 3 20.73 8.56 1.32
C VAL A 3 21.88 8.85 0.37
N LEU A 4 21.82 8.33 -0.88
CA LEU A 4 22.87 8.53 -1.88
C LEU A 4 23.09 10.02 -2.22
N ARG A 5 22.07 10.86 -2.05
CA ARG A 5 22.17 12.31 -2.29
C ARG A 5 22.98 13.06 -1.24
N HIS A 6 23.24 12.43 -0.10
CA HIS A 6 23.99 13.01 1.01
C HIS A 6 25.43 12.47 1.08
N ARG A 7 25.84 11.61 0.14
CA ARG A 7 27.20 11.09 0.03
C ARG A 7 28.06 11.98 -0.88
N PRO A 8 29.38 12.09 -0.62
CA PRO A 8 30.30 12.76 -1.53
C PRO A 8 30.21 12.17 -2.96
N GLY A 9 30.06 13.03 -3.97
CA GLY A 9 29.93 12.62 -5.37
C GLY A 9 28.55 12.11 -5.79
N GLY A 10 27.56 12.12 -4.89
CA GLY A 10 26.17 11.83 -5.21
C GLY A 10 25.45 13.03 -5.85
N PRO A 11 24.23 12.83 -6.41
CA PRO A 11 23.38 13.94 -6.84
C PRO A 11 23.06 14.87 -5.66
N PRO A 12 22.79 16.17 -5.90
CA PRO A 12 22.50 17.09 -4.81
C PRO A 12 21.27 16.65 -3.99
N PRO A 13 21.25 16.92 -2.67
CA PRO A 13 20.06 16.76 -1.86
C PRO A 13 18.89 17.57 -2.41
N VAL A 14 17.69 16.98 -2.36
CA VAL A 14 16.46 17.67 -2.76
C VAL A 14 15.54 17.99 -1.58
N ARG A 15 15.91 17.52 -0.38
CA ARG A 15 15.19 17.69 0.89
C ARG A 15 16.23 17.90 1.98
N SER A 16 15.84 18.50 3.09
CA SER A 16 16.63 18.60 4.33
C SER A 16 15.78 18.17 5.53
N PRO A 17 16.37 17.97 6.71
CA PRO A 17 15.60 17.74 7.94
C PRO A 17 14.60 18.87 8.25
N VAL A 18 14.86 20.09 7.78
CA VAL A 18 13.95 21.25 7.94
C VAL A 18 12.93 21.32 6.80
N ASP A 19 13.38 21.09 5.56
CA ASP A 19 12.59 21.15 4.34
C ASP A 19 12.25 19.74 3.83
N LEU A 20 11.45 19.00 4.61
CA LEU A 20 11.11 17.59 4.34
C LEU A 20 10.36 17.39 3.02
N TYR A 21 9.64 18.42 2.58
CA TYR A 21 8.84 18.41 1.34
C TYR A 21 9.52 19.11 0.17
N GLY A 22 10.81 19.41 0.28
CA GLY A 22 11.61 19.95 -0.81
C GLY A 22 12.28 21.26 -0.47
N LEU A 23 13.55 21.40 -0.86
CA LEU A 23 14.30 22.63 -0.63
C LEU A 23 13.63 23.84 -1.32
N PRO A 24 13.78 25.06 -0.77
CA PRO A 24 13.29 26.27 -1.44
C PRO A 24 14.07 26.59 -2.73
N THR A 25 15.26 26.01 -2.89
CA THR A 25 16.18 26.24 -4.02
C THR A 25 16.00 25.28 -5.18
N LEU A 26 15.03 24.36 -5.11
CA LEU A 26 14.81 23.36 -6.17
C LEU A 26 14.43 24.03 -7.49
N THR A 27 14.92 23.46 -8.58
CA THR A 27 14.39 23.73 -9.91
C THR A 27 12.93 23.26 -10.01
N THR A 28 12.18 23.76 -10.99
CA THR A 28 10.79 23.32 -11.24
C THR A 28 10.71 21.80 -11.44
N ALA A 29 11.65 21.22 -12.20
CA ALA A 29 11.69 19.79 -12.45
C ALA A 29 11.94 18.97 -11.17
N GLU A 30 12.87 19.40 -10.32
CA GLU A 30 13.14 18.73 -9.04
C GLU A 30 11.97 18.87 -8.05
N ARG A 31 11.32 20.03 -8.03
CA ARG A 31 10.11 20.25 -7.23
C ARG A 31 9.01 19.28 -7.66
N THR A 32 8.74 19.14 -8.95
CA THR A 32 7.74 18.19 -9.46
C THR A 32 8.05 16.75 -9.03
N LEU A 33 9.32 16.33 -9.08
CA LEU A 33 9.71 14.99 -8.63
C LEU A 33 9.48 14.79 -7.13
N VAL A 34 9.88 15.76 -6.31
CA VAL A 34 9.70 15.72 -4.86
C VAL A 34 8.22 15.71 -4.47
N ASP A 35 7.41 16.54 -5.12
CA ASP A 35 5.97 16.63 -4.87
C ASP A 35 5.27 15.33 -5.28
N HIS A 36 5.67 14.73 -6.41
CA HIS A 36 5.12 13.45 -6.85
C HIS A 36 5.42 12.32 -5.86
N ASP A 37 6.68 12.22 -5.39
CA ASP A 37 7.07 11.27 -4.34
C ASP A 37 6.20 11.45 -3.09
N THR A 38 6.05 12.69 -2.61
CA THR A 38 5.23 13.00 -1.42
C THR A 38 3.77 12.67 -1.64
N ALA A 39 3.22 12.97 -2.82
CA ALA A 39 1.85 12.67 -3.18
C ALA A 39 1.57 11.15 -3.17
N LEU A 40 2.54 10.30 -3.53
CA LEU A 40 2.37 8.85 -3.46
C LEU A 40 2.17 8.37 -2.02
N PHE A 41 2.98 8.84 -1.07
CA PHE A 41 2.82 8.48 0.34
C PHE A 41 1.48 8.96 0.90
N VAL A 42 1.12 10.21 0.61
CA VAL A 42 -0.15 10.80 1.06
C VAL A 42 -1.34 10.03 0.49
N ARG A 43 -1.30 9.66 -0.81
CA ARG A 43 -2.37 8.87 -1.43
C ARG A 43 -2.50 7.50 -0.79
N GLN A 44 -1.39 6.82 -0.49
CA GLN A 44 -1.42 5.51 0.13
C GLN A 44 -2.00 5.56 1.55
N ILE A 45 -1.59 6.56 2.35
CA ILE A 45 -2.18 6.86 3.66
C ILE A 45 -3.67 7.16 3.55
N TRP A 46 -4.06 8.03 2.61
CA TRP A 46 -5.45 8.43 2.41
C TRP A 46 -6.34 7.25 1.98
N LEU A 47 -5.87 6.42 1.04
CA LEU A 47 -6.60 5.23 0.60
C LEU A 47 -6.81 4.24 1.75
N HIS A 48 -5.80 4.02 2.58
CA HIS A 48 -5.93 3.17 3.76
C HIS A 48 -6.92 3.74 4.78
N ALA A 49 -6.86 5.04 5.04
CA ALA A 49 -7.79 5.73 5.94
C ALA A 49 -9.23 5.64 5.43
N LEU A 50 -9.44 5.90 4.13
CA LEU A 50 -10.74 5.84 3.48
C LEU A 50 -11.30 4.42 3.50
N ALA A 51 -10.50 3.41 3.15
CA ALA A 51 -10.91 2.02 3.18
C ALA A 51 -11.27 1.57 4.60
N THR A 52 -10.51 2.02 5.60
CA THR A 52 -10.77 1.71 7.02
C THR A 52 -12.06 2.36 7.49
N ALA A 53 -12.29 3.64 7.15
CA ALA A 53 -13.52 4.34 7.46
C ALA A 53 -14.73 3.68 6.79
N GLY A 54 -14.63 3.33 5.50
CA GLY A 54 -15.67 2.63 4.76
C GLY A 54 -16.02 1.29 5.41
N ARG A 55 -15.02 0.48 5.79
CA ARG A 55 -15.27 -0.77 6.53
C ARG A 55 -15.97 -0.53 7.85
N LYS A 56 -15.57 0.49 8.63
CA LYS A 56 -16.21 0.80 9.92
C LYS A 56 -17.68 1.21 9.75
N VAL A 57 -18.01 2.03 8.76
CA VAL A 57 -19.39 2.48 8.49
C VAL A 57 -20.26 1.34 8.02
N HIS A 58 -19.89 0.68 6.92
CA HIS A 58 -20.73 -0.37 6.32
C HIS A 58 -20.87 -1.61 7.21
N PHE A 59 -19.92 -1.83 8.12
CA PHE A 59 -19.98 -2.97 9.02
C PHE A 59 -20.68 -2.68 10.34
N ALA A 60 -20.74 -1.42 10.79
CA ALA A 60 -21.65 -1.06 11.88
C ALA A 60 -23.11 -1.37 11.50
N ASP A 61 -23.45 -1.19 10.22
CA ASP A 61 -24.76 -1.53 9.67
C ASP A 61 -24.95 -3.06 9.59
N ALA A 62 -23.98 -3.81 9.05
CA ALA A 62 -24.05 -5.27 8.94
C ALA A 62 -24.07 -5.98 10.31
N ALA A 63 -23.26 -5.52 11.27
CA ALA A 63 -23.27 -6.04 12.64
C ALA A 63 -24.59 -5.72 13.36
N SER A 64 -25.19 -4.56 13.12
CA SER A 64 -26.51 -4.21 13.65
C SER A 64 -27.63 -5.09 13.05
N LEU A 65 -27.51 -5.45 11.77
CA LEU A 65 -28.43 -6.36 11.08
C LEU A 65 -28.26 -7.82 11.57
N LEU A 66 -27.04 -8.30 11.74
CA LEU A 66 -26.74 -9.65 12.26
C LEU A 66 -27.08 -9.80 13.75
N ALA A 67 -26.96 -8.75 14.55
CA ALA A 67 -27.21 -8.79 15.99
C ALA A 67 -28.70 -8.72 16.38
N GLY A 68 -29.62 -8.39 15.46
CA GLY A 68 -31.08 -8.40 15.68
C GLY A 68 -31.64 -7.51 16.80
N ARG A 69 -30.81 -6.89 17.64
CA ARG A 69 -31.17 -5.98 18.74
C ARG A 69 -30.00 -5.03 19.03
N LYS A 70 -30.36 -3.77 19.33
CA LYS A 70 -29.52 -2.65 19.81
C LYS A 70 -28.19 -3.12 20.44
N ALA A 71 -27.14 -3.19 19.63
CA ALA A 71 -25.79 -3.42 20.13
C ALA A 71 -25.35 -2.17 20.92
N GLN A 72 -25.00 -2.35 22.19
CA GLN A 72 -24.39 -1.28 22.98
C GLN A 72 -22.94 -1.04 22.52
N PRO A 73 -22.50 0.24 22.46
CA PRO A 73 -21.16 0.59 22.01
C PRO A 73 -20.16 0.48 23.17
N SER A 74 -19.86 -0.73 23.62
CA SER A 74 -18.65 -0.95 24.42
C SER A 74 -17.51 -1.35 23.48
N HIS A 75 -16.37 -0.66 23.62
CA HIS A 75 -15.19 -0.67 22.75
C HIS A 75 -14.43 -2.02 22.67
N SER A 76 -15.09 -3.12 22.96
CA SER A 76 -14.53 -4.45 22.83
C SER A 76 -14.70 -4.95 21.41
N ARG A 77 -13.58 -5.11 20.70
CA ARG A 77 -13.37 -6.01 19.54
C ARG A 77 -14.53 -7.00 19.37
N LEU A 78 -15.58 -6.61 18.65
CA LEU A 78 -16.55 -7.55 18.12
C LEU A 78 -15.84 -8.28 16.99
N ARG A 79 -15.07 -9.32 17.35
CA ARG A 79 -14.84 -10.45 16.47
C ARG A 79 -16.20 -11.13 16.33
N LEU A 80 -17.03 -10.62 15.43
CA LEU A 80 -17.91 -11.53 14.70
C LEU A 80 -16.94 -12.55 14.07
N GLU A 81 -16.98 -13.79 14.53
CA GLU A 81 -16.00 -14.81 14.14
C GLU A 81 -15.86 -14.83 12.62
N GLY A 82 -14.61 -14.74 12.14
CA GLY A 82 -14.32 -14.70 10.71
C GLY A 82 -14.41 -13.31 10.05
N ILE A 83 -14.61 -12.19 10.76
CA ILE A 83 -14.66 -10.86 10.14
C ILE A 83 -13.58 -9.91 10.68
N ARG A 84 -12.81 -9.29 9.77
CA ARG A 84 -11.79 -8.28 10.09
C ARG A 84 -12.18 -6.90 9.55
N LEU A 85 -12.36 -5.96 10.47
CA LEU A 85 -12.60 -4.55 10.18
C LEU A 85 -11.35 -3.79 9.72
N GLU A 86 -10.19 -4.24 10.19
CA GLU A 86 -8.90 -3.63 9.85
C GLU A 86 -8.57 -3.89 8.38
N VAL A 87 -8.12 -2.83 7.70
CA VAL A 87 -7.57 -2.92 6.34
C VAL A 87 -6.09 -3.23 6.48
N GLY A 88 -5.58 -4.19 5.70
CA GLY A 88 -4.15 -4.48 5.68
C GLY A 88 -3.39 -3.31 5.07
N PHE A 89 -2.24 -2.95 5.65
CA PHE A 89 -1.42 -1.84 5.20
C PHE A 89 0.05 -2.25 5.14
N LEU A 90 0.73 -1.83 4.07
CA LEU A 90 2.16 -1.98 3.90
C LEU A 90 2.71 -0.78 3.14
N LEU A 91 3.64 -0.06 3.73
CA LEU A 91 4.44 0.99 3.10
C LEU A 91 5.91 0.60 3.22
N GLU A 92 6.67 0.62 2.11
CA GLU A 92 8.13 0.45 2.13
C GLU A 92 8.83 1.75 1.77
N ASN A 93 9.87 2.09 2.52
CA ASN A 93 10.77 3.21 2.23
C ASN A 93 12.11 2.98 2.97
N PRO A 94 13.23 3.55 2.49
CA PRO A 94 14.54 3.38 3.13
C PRO A 94 14.51 3.68 4.63
N MET A 95 15.26 2.90 5.39
CA MET A 95 15.38 3.05 6.84
C MET A 95 15.98 4.41 7.21
N LEU A 96 15.53 4.97 8.34
CA LEU A 96 16.15 6.15 8.96
C LEU A 96 17.65 5.90 9.15
N VAL A 97 18.49 6.80 8.63
CA VAL A 97 19.96 6.67 8.64
C VAL A 97 20.51 6.46 10.05
N ASP A 98 19.98 7.21 11.01
CA ASP A 98 20.41 7.20 12.42
C ASP A 98 20.27 5.82 13.09
N ARG A 99 19.51 4.88 12.50
CA ARG A 99 19.37 3.51 12.99
C ARG A 99 20.59 2.63 12.72
N TYR A 100 21.41 2.96 11.72
CA TYR A 100 22.50 2.10 11.25
C TYR A 100 23.80 2.85 10.97
N VAL A 101 23.90 4.11 11.37
CA VAL A 101 25.17 4.85 11.40
C VAL A 101 25.46 5.33 12.80
N GLU A 102 26.74 5.37 13.15
CA GLU A 102 27.21 5.91 14.42
C GLU A 102 26.90 7.42 14.54
N PRO A 103 26.65 7.95 15.75
CA PRO A 103 26.43 9.39 15.96
C PRO A 103 27.58 10.30 15.49
N SER A 104 28.79 9.77 15.36
CA SER A 104 29.96 10.48 14.80
C SER A 104 29.93 10.60 13.27
N ASN A 105 29.05 9.87 12.59
CA ASN A 105 28.95 9.91 11.14
C ASN A 105 28.29 11.24 10.67
N PRO A 106 28.85 11.94 9.67
CA PRO A 106 28.27 13.18 9.16
C PRO A 106 26.83 13.08 8.65
N LEU A 107 26.36 11.87 8.32
CA LEU A 107 24.98 11.63 7.88
C LEU A 107 23.98 11.60 9.05
N PHE A 108 24.44 11.35 10.27
CA PHE A 108 23.57 11.26 11.46
C PHE A 108 22.84 12.58 11.70
N GLY A 109 21.51 12.52 11.78
CA GLY A 109 20.62 13.68 11.94
C GLY A 109 20.49 14.61 10.73
N ASN A 110 21.28 14.39 9.67
CA ASN A 110 21.37 15.30 8.51
C ASN A 110 20.65 14.76 7.27
N VAL A 111 20.19 13.50 7.30
CA VAL A 111 19.49 12.88 6.17
C VAL A 111 17.98 12.84 6.47
N PRO A 112 17.13 13.44 5.63
CA PRO A 112 15.70 13.41 5.84
C PRO A 112 15.15 12.00 5.62
N SER A 113 14.13 11.65 6.39
CA SER A 113 13.42 10.37 6.30
C SER A 113 11.92 10.62 6.17
N PHE A 114 11.19 9.69 5.60
CA PHE A 114 9.73 9.72 5.66
C PHE A 114 9.23 9.33 7.07
N TRP A 115 9.93 8.40 7.70
CA TRP A 115 9.56 7.79 8.98
C TRP A 115 9.63 8.75 10.18
N ASN A 116 10.30 9.90 10.05
CA ASN A 116 10.35 10.92 11.11
C ASN A 116 9.45 12.13 10.83
N THR A 117 8.59 12.05 9.80
CA THR A 117 7.66 13.12 9.47
C THR A 117 6.46 13.10 10.41
N GLY A 118 5.92 14.27 10.74
CA GLY A 118 4.66 14.37 11.50
C GLY A 118 3.48 13.71 10.78
N LEU A 119 3.50 13.72 9.44
CA LEU A 119 2.51 13.03 8.60
C LEU A 119 2.47 11.53 8.91
N TRP A 120 3.63 10.87 8.92
CA TRP A 120 3.71 9.45 9.21
C TRP A 120 3.40 9.16 10.68
N ASN A 121 4.08 9.84 11.62
CA ASN A 121 3.98 9.53 13.04
C ASN A 121 2.54 9.62 13.57
N LEU A 122 1.84 10.71 13.25
CA LEU A 122 0.45 10.90 13.68
C LEU A 122 -0.48 9.87 13.04
N TYR A 123 -0.26 9.55 11.76
CA TYR A 123 -1.10 8.58 11.07
C TYR A 123 -0.87 7.15 11.54
N ALA A 124 0.39 6.75 11.73
CA ALA A 124 0.75 5.43 12.22
C ALA A 124 0.16 5.18 13.61
N GLU A 125 0.23 6.17 14.50
CA GLU A 125 -0.41 6.12 15.82
C GLU A 125 -1.92 5.94 15.72
N GLU A 126 -2.61 6.78 14.94
CA GLU A 126 -4.08 6.72 14.76
C GLU A 126 -4.54 5.41 14.12
N ALA A 127 -3.79 4.90 13.14
CA ALA A 127 -4.15 3.70 12.39
C ALA A 127 -3.63 2.39 13.04
N GLY A 128 -2.94 2.47 14.18
CA GLY A 128 -2.37 1.29 14.85
C GLY A 128 -1.30 0.59 14.02
N LEU A 129 -0.55 1.34 13.22
CA LEU A 129 0.55 0.84 12.41
C LEU A 129 1.85 0.88 13.22
N TRP A 130 2.76 -0.04 12.92
CA TRP A 130 4.10 -0.04 13.47
C TRP A 130 5.15 -0.13 12.37
N GLU A 131 6.39 0.17 12.75
CA GLU A 131 7.55 0.06 11.87
C GLU A 131 8.27 -1.28 12.11
N VAL A 132 8.75 -1.89 11.04
CA VAL A 132 9.64 -3.07 11.07
C VAL A 132 10.93 -2.73 10.32
N HIS A 133 12.07 -2.90 10.97
CA HIS A 133 13.38 -2.48 10.45
C HIS A 133 14.27 -3.68 10.13
N PHE A 134 14.83 -3.75 8.92
CA PHE A 134 15.73 -4.82 8.52
C PHE A 134 16.61 -4.45 7.33
N ASN A 135 17.62 -5.26 7.03
CA ASN A 135 18.41 -5.13 5.81
C ASN A 135 17.94 -6.13 4.76
N GLN A 136 17.49 -5.65 3.60
CA GLN A 136 17.05 -6.52 2.49
C GLN A 136 18.15 -7.47 1.98
N GLY A 137 19.43 -7.16 2.22
CA GLY A 137 20.56 -8.06 1.93
C GLY A 137 20.46 -9.41 2.64
N ASP A 138 19.95 -9.43 3.88
CA ASP A 138 19.75 -10.65 4.69
C ASP A 138 18.68 -11.58 4.08
N PHE A 139 17.83 -11.02 3.21
CA PHE A 139 16.73 -11.71 2.54
C PHE A 139 17.01 -12.00 1.06
N GLY A 140 18.29 -11.93 0.65
CA GLY A 140 18.74 -12.32 -0.68
C GLY A 140 18.79 -11.19 -1.71
N HIS A 141 18.70 -9.93 -1.28
CA HIS A 141 18.99 -8.78 -2.14
C HIS A 141 20.48 -8.73 -2.51
N VAL A 142 20.80 -8.16 -3.68
CA VAL A 142 22.18 -8.13 -4.21
C VAL A 142 23.09 -7.12 -3.50
N CYS A 143 22.51 -6.16 -2.80
CA CYS A 143 23.22 -5.15 -2.02
C CYS A 143 22.58 -4.97 -0.65
N GLU A 144 23.34 -4.38 0.27
CA GLU A 144 22.81 -3.84 1.51
C GLU A 144 21.78 -2.75 1.18
N LYS A 145 20.56 -2.94 1.68
CA LYS A 145 19.45 -2.02 1.49
C LYS A 145 18.68 -1.95 2.80
N PRO A 146 19.13 -1.08 3.74
CA PRO A 146 18.42 -0.79 4.98
C PRO A 146 17.01 -0.30 4.67
N THR A 147 16.01 -1.04 5.15
CA THR A 147 14.61 -0.88 4.78
C THR A 147 13.76 -0.81 6.04
N THR A 148 12.73 0.03 6.01
CA THR A 148 11.65 0.01 6.99
C THR A 148 10.35 -0.32 6.28
N LEU A 149 9.50 -1.10 6.94
CA LEU A 149 8.10 -1.28 6.56
C LEU A 149 7.21 -0.61 7.61
N GLY A 150 6.28 0.24 7.17
CA GLY A 150 5.15 0.67 7.97
C GLY A 150 3.96 -0.26 7.73
N THR A 151 3.48 -0.97 8.74
CA THR A 151 2.52 -2.06 8.53
C THR A 151 1.67 -2.40 9.76
N ASN A 152 0.57 -3.11 9.54
CA ASN A 152 -0.19 -3.82 10.56
C ASN A 152 -0.20 -5.36 10.36
N TYR A 153 0.61 -5.90 9.47
CA TYR A 153 0.78 -7.34 9.31
C TYR A 153 1.70 -7.90 10.41
N ALA A 154 1.11 -8.55 11.42
CA ALA A 154 1.82 -9.07 12.59
C ALA A 154 2.97 -10.02 12.22
N GLU A 155 2.75 -10.85 11.20
CA GLU A 155 3.69 -11.84 10.69
C GLU A 155 4.98 -11.21 10.14
N LEU A 156 4.99 -9.92 9.81
CA LEU A 156 6.18 -9.24 9.32
C LEU A 156 7.14 -8.81 10.44
N GLN A 157 6.73 -8.82 11.71
CA GLN A 157 7.61 -8.47 12.83
C GLN A 157 8.86 -9.36 12.93
N GLN A 158 8.74 -10.64 12.53
CA GLN A 158 9.85 -11.59 12.51
C GLN A 158 11.02 -11.16 11.60
N LEU A 159 10.80 -10.24 10.64
CA LEU A 159 11.88 -9.74 9.78
C LEU A 159 12.94 -8.97 10.56
N GLU A 160 12.54 -8.26 11.61
CA GLU A 160 13.45 -7.50 12.47
C GLU A 160 14.32 -8.43 13.32
N GLU A 161 13.77 -9.55 13.80
CA GLU A 161 14.48 -10.56 14.59
C GLU A 161 15.62 -11.23 13.80
N VAL A 162 15.44 -11.42 12.49
CA VAL A 162 16.47 -11.98 11.59
C VAL A 162 17.66 -11.04 11.44
N SER A 163 17.43 -9.72 11.35
CA SER A 163 18.52 -8.74 11.28
C SER A 163 19.31 -8.65 12.60
N LEU A 164 18.67 -8.84 13.76
CA LEU A 164 19.34 -8.78 15.08
C LEU A 164 20.12 -10.06 15.44
N SER A 165 19.77 -11.20 14.87
CA SER A 165 20.37 -12.51 15.18
C SER A 165 21.65 -12.82 14.40
N SER A 166 22.13 -11.92 13.53
CA SER A 166 23.43 -12.02 12.85
C SER A 166 24.46 -11.01 13.38
N PRO A 167 25.04 -11.21 14.58
CA PRO A 167 26.10 -10.34 15.10
C PRO A 167 27.48 -10.58 14.46
N SER A 168 27.61 -11.48 13.47
CA SER A 168 28.91 -11.91 12.91
C SER A 168 28.99 -12.02 11.40
N SER A 169 27.98 -11.56 10.65
CA SER A 169 28.13 -11.48 9.20
C SER A 169 28.82 -10.15 8.88
N GLN A 170 30.14 -10.18 8.73
CA GLN A 170 30.78 -9.30 7.74
C GLN A 170 29.86 -9.24 6.50
N PRO A 171 29.69 -8.07 5.85
CA PRO A 171 28.87 -7.96 4.65
C PRO A 171 29.22 -9.13 3.75
N LYS A 172 28.29 -10.08 3.59
CA LYS A 172 28.53 -11.25 2.72
C LYS A 172 28.53 -10.69 1.31
N SER A 173 29.70 -10.20 0.92
CA SER A 173 30.12 -9.93 -0.44
C SER A 173 30.00 -11.25 -1.21
N ARG A 174 28.79 -11.58 -1.63
CA ARG A 174 28.51 -12.68 -2.55
C ARG A 174 27.52 -12.18 -3.59
N LYS A 175 27.93 -11.15 -4.33
CA LYS A 175 27.58 -10.87 -5.74
C LYS A 175 28.36 -9.63 -6.21
N PRO A 176 28.62 -9.49 -7.52
CA PRO A 176 29.56 -8.50 -8.06
C PRO A 176 29.17 -7.08 -7.62
N PRO A 177 30.13 -6.15 -7.57
CA PRO A 177 29.86 -4.76 -7.20
C PRO A 177 28.72 -4.22 -8.06
N TYR A 178 27.82 -3.47 -7.41
CA TYR A 178 26.73 -2.73 -8.03
C TYR A 178 27.16 -2.19 -9.41
N ASN A 179 26.50 -2.68 -10.47
CA ASN A 179 26.86 -2.38 -11.86
C ASN A 179 26.46 -0.94 -12.29
N GLY A 180 26.00 -0.10 -11.35
CA GLY A 180 25.58 1.27 -11.62
C GLY A 180 24.12 1.44 -12.05
N LYS A 181 23.35 0.37 -12.26
CA LYS A 181 21.96 0.46 -12.74
C LYS A 181 20.99 0.67 -11.58
N SER A 182 20.35 1.84 -11.54
CA SER A 182 19.34 2.20 -10.54
C SER A 182 18.14 1.25 -10.47
N ALA A 183 17.83 0.58 -11.58
CA ALA A 183 16.77 -0.44 -11.64
C ALA A 183 17.04 -1.64 -10.71
N ASP A 184 18.31 -2.04 -10.54
CA ASP A 184 18.68 -3.16 -9.68
C ASP A 184 18.51 -2.82 -8.18
N LEU A 185 18.42 -1.53 -7.83
CA LEU A 185 18.13 -1.06 -6.46
C LEU A 185 16.63 -0.98 -6.16
N ALA A 186 15.78 -0.93 -7.19
CA ALA A 186 14.33 -0.79 -7.03
C ALA A 186 13.65 -2.13 -6.69
N VAL A 187 14.30 -3.25 -7.01
CA VAL A 187 13.76 -4.59 -6.77
C VAL A 187 13.71 -4.90 -5.26
N TRP A 188 12.68 -5.61 -4.82
CA TRP A 188 12.60 -6.14 -3.46
C TRP A 188 13.35 -7.46 -3.33
N ALA A 189 13.94 -7.70 -2.16
CA ALA A 189 14.60 -8.97 -1.87
C ALA A 189 13.61 -10.15 -2.04
N PRO A 190 14.01 -11.28 -2.65
CA PRO A 190 13.11 -12.42 -2.82
C PRO A 190 12.53 -12.95 -1.49
N GLY A 191 13.31 -12.91 -0.40
CA GLY A 191 12.83 -13.28 0.92
C GLY A 191 11.78 -12.31 1.47
N LEU A 192 11.95 -11.01 1.23
CA LEU A 192 10.96 -10.00 1.60
C LEU A 192 9.64 -10.22 0.85
N THR A 193 9.69 -10.44 -0.47
CA THR A 193 8.49 -10.71 -1.27
C THR A 193 7.73 -11.93 -0.75
N ARG A 194 8.43 -13.03 -0.43
CA ARG A 194 7.79 -14.23 0.14
C ARG A 194 7.14 -13.96 1.49
N ALA A 195 7.80 -13.20 2.36
CA ALA A 195 7.26 -12.84 3.67
C ALA A 195 5.98 -12.00 3.53
N ILE A 196 5.98 -11.00 2.63
CA ILE A 196 4.80 -10.17 2.34
C ILE A 196 3.66 -11.02 1.80
N VAL A 197 3.91 -11.91 0.84
CA VAL A 197 2.87 -12.81 0.29
C VAL A 197 2.27 -13.67 1.39
N ALA A 198 3.09 -14.29 2.23
CA ALA A 198 2.61 -15.10 3.34
C ALA A 198 1.80 -14.28 4.36
N ALA A 199 2.25 -13.07 4.70
CA ALA A 199 1.56 -12.18 5.62
C ALA A 199 0.19 -11.75 5.08
N ILE A 200 0.10 -11.38 3.80
CA ILE A 200 -1.17 -11.05 3.14
C ILE A 200 -2.08 -12.28 3.13
N GLN A 201 -1.59 -13.45 2.70
CA GLN A 201 -2.39 -14.67 2.68
C GLN A 201 -2.95 -15.01 4.07
N ASN A 202 -2.12 -14.96 5.12
CA ASN A 202 -2.54 -15.23 6.49
C ASN A 202 -3.54 -14.19 7.01
N TRP A 203 -3.35 -12.92 6.65
CA TRP A 203 -4.27 -11.84 7.02
C TRP A 203 -5.69 -12.08 6.49
N HIS A 204 -5.78 -12.58 5.25
CA HIS A 204 -7.04 -12.82 4.55
C HIS A 204 -7.61 -14.23 4.77
N THR A 205 -6.82 -15.17 5.29
CA THR A 205 -7.28 -16.55 5.54
C THR A 205 -8.41 -16.57 6.55
N GLY A 206 -9.53 -17.18 6.17
CA GLY A 206 -10.72 -17.32 7.03
C GLY A 206 -11.44 -16.00 7.29
N VAL A 207 -11.15 -14.95 6.52
CA VAL A 207 -11.83 -13.65 6.64
C VAL A 207 -12.94 -13.54 5.60
N VAL A 208 -14.17 -13.36 6.07
CA VAL A 208 -15.29 -12.91 5.24
C VAL A 208 -15.16 -11.40 5.08
N HIS A 209 -14.86 -10.96 3.87
CA HIS A 209 -14.94 -9.55 3.52
C HIS A 209 -16.39 -9.19 3.22
N PRO A 210 -16.91 -8.05 3.71
CA PRO A 210 -18.24 -7.57 3.35
C PRO A 210 -18.26 -7.29 1.84
N SER A 211 -18.81 -8.23 1.09
CA SER A 211 -18.65 -8.40 -0.36
C SER A 211 -19.42 -7.39 -1.22
N GLN A 212 -20.11 -6.41 -0.62
CA GLN A 212 -20.90 -5.46 -1.40
C GLN A 212 -20.17 -4.16 -1.76
N TYR A 213 -19.03 -3.84 -1.13
CA TYR A 213 -18.33 -2.56 -1.36
C TYR A 213 -16.80 -2.63 -1.32
N THR A 214 -16.22 -3.83 -1.26
CA THR A 214 -14.79 -3.97 -1.49
C THR A 214 -14.51 -3.67 -2.96
N LEU A 215 -13.91 -2.51 -3.24
CA LEU A 215 -12.97 -2.42 -4.36
C LEU A 215 -12.00 -3.58 -4.16
N SER A 216 -12.21 -4.67 -4.90
CA SER A 216 -11.25 -5.75 -4.89
C SER A 216 -9.89 -5.16 -5.25
N ALA A 217 -8.86 -5.54 -4.50
CA ALA A 217 -7.49 -5.28 -4.92
C ALA A 217 -7.16 -6.04 -6.24
N ASP A 218 -8.08 -6.89 -6.71
CA ASP A 218 -8.15 -7.34 -8.10
C ASP A 218 -8.46 -6.14 -9.01
N VAL A 219 -7.41 -5.42 -9.39
CA VAL A 219 -7.38 -4.67 -10.65
C VAL A 219 -7.12 -5.64 -11.81
N CYS A 220 -7.80 -6.79 -11.79
CA CYS A 220 -8.24 -7.48 -12.99
C CYS A 220 -9.76 -7.38 -12.89
N GLY A 221 -10.37 -6.64 -13.81
CA GLY A 221 -11.81 -6.43 -13.84
C GLY A 221 -12.59 -7.76 -13.78
N PRO A 222 -13.92 -7.72 -13.64
CA PRO A 222 -14.70 -8.94 -13.60
C PRO A 222 -14.32 -9.80 -14.81
N LEU A 223 -13.64 -10.92 -14.55
CA LEU A 223 -13.81 -12.07 -15.42
C LEU A 223 -15.31 -12.28 -15.38
N LYS A 224 -15.96 -12.11 -16.54
CA LYS A 224 -17.32 -12.58 -16.74
C LYS A 224 -17.33 -14.04 -16.28
N GLU A 225 -17.79 -14.29 -15.07
CA GLU A 225 -18.39 -15.57 -14.76
C GLU A 225 -19.67 -15.57 -15.58
N GLU A 226 -19.60 -16.21 -16.74
CA GLU A 226 -20.81 -16.66 -17.42
C GLU A 226 -21.59 -17.47 -16.39
N PRO A 227 -22.86 -17.12 -16.12
CA PRO A 227 -23.62 -17.78 -15.07
C PRO A 227 -23.73 -19.27 -15.42
N SER A 228 -23.28 -20.11 -14.49
CA SER A 228 -23.43 -21.56 -14.55
C SER A 228 -24.91 -21.90 -14.67
N ASP A 229 -25.23 -22.70 -15.68
CA ASP A 229 -26.54 -23.25 -16.02
C ASP A 229 -27.44 -23.50 -14.79
N GLY A 230 -28.56 -22.80 -14.76
CA GLY A 230 -29.68 -23.13 -13.88
C GLY A 230 -30.36 -21.91 -13.30
N LEU A 231 -31.21 -21.27 -14.11
CA LEU A 231 -32.51 -20.66 -13.78
C LEU A 231 -32.91 -19.75 -14.96
N SER A 232 -33.28 -20.37 -16.07
CA SER A 232 -33.99 -19.71 -17.16
C SER A 232 -35.48 -19.69 -16.84
N GLU A 233 -36.01 -18.50 -16.54
CA GLU A 233 -37.41 -18.05 -16.74
C GLU A 233 -37.78 -17.02 -15.65
N GLU A 234 -37.43 -15.75 -15.88
CA GLU A 234 -38.26 -14.58 -15.52
C GLU A 234 -37.44 -13.32 -15.84
N MET A 235 -37.67 -12.75 -17.02
CA MET A 235 -37.52 -11.32 -17.37
C MET A 235 -37.56 -11.17 -18.91
N ALA A 236 -38.54 -11.82 -19.56
CA ALA A 236 -38.93 -11.40 -20.90
C ALA A 236 -39.75 -10.12 -20.75
N LEU A 237 -39.26 -9.01 -21.30
CA LEU A 237 -40.04 -7.78 -21.45
C LEU A 237 -41.33 -8.10 -22.20
N THR A 238 -42.43 -7.54 -21.73
CA THR A 238 -43.73 -7.72 -22.38
C THR A 238 -43.70 -7.10 -23.78
N GLU A 239 -44.54 -7.60 -24.70
CA GLU A 239 -44.62 -7.06 -26.07
C GLU A 239 -44.99 -5.56 -26.09
N GLU A 240 -45.64 -5.07 -25.03
CA GLU A 240 -45.97 -3.66 -24.85
C GLU A 240 -44.73 -2.81 -24.53
N GLU A 241 -43.85 -3.30 -23.65
CA GLU A 241 -42.58 -2.63 -23.32
C GLU A 241 -41.59 -2.64 -24.51
N GLN A 242 -41.60 -3.69 -25.32
CA GLN A 242 -40.81 -3.72 -26.56
C GLN A 242 -41.31 -2.69 -27.58
N ARG A 243 -42.63 -2.51 -27.69
CA ARG A 243 -43.22 -1.54 -28.62
C ARG A 243 -42.98 -0.09 -28.20
N GLU A 244 -43.03 0.21 -26.90
CA GLU A 244 -42.69 1.54 -26.39
C GLU A 244 -41.21 1.90 -26.65
N LEU A 245 -40.31 0.91 -26.54
CA LEU A 245 -38.89 1.10 -26.86
C LEU A 245 -38.68 1.34 -28.36
N GLU A 246 -39.37 0.60 -29.24
CA GLU A 246 -39.26 0.82 -30.69
C GLU A 246 -39.80 2.19 -31.13
N GLU A 247 -40.89 2.68 -30.53
CA GLU A 247 -41.36 4.05 -30.78
C GLU A 247 -40.36 5.11 -30.29
N LEU A 248 -39.74 4.90 -29.11
CA LEU A 248 -38.80 5.86 -28.52
C LEU A 248 -37.51 6.03 -29.34
N PHE A 249 -37.10 5.01 -30.10
CA PHE A 249 -35.89 5.04 -30.92
C PHE A 249 -36.14 5.21 -32.43
N SER A 250 -37.40 5.43 -32.83
CA SER A 250 -37.76 5.61 -34.25
C SER A 250 -37.27 6.92 -34.88
N ASP A 251 -36.98 7.95 -34.08
CA ASP A 251 -36.55 9.28 -34.54
C ASP A 251 -35.01 9.50 -34.52
N VAL A 252 -34.22 8.48 -34.17
CA VAL A 252 -32.75 8.61 -34.12
C VAL A 252 -32.16 8.20 -35.46
N GLU A 253 -31.96 9.17 -36.37
CA GLU A 253 -31.19 8.94 -37.59
C GLU A 253 -29.76 8.48 -37.25
N PRO A 254 -29.27 7.39 -37.88
CA PRO A 254 -27.90 6.94 -37.66
C PRO A 254 -26.90 7.97 -38.20
N PRO A 255 -25.78 8.20 -37.51
CA PRO A 255 -24.80 9.19 -37.94
C PRO A 255 -24.16 8.81 -39.29
N GLU A 256 -24.05 9.79 -40.20
CA GLU A 256 -23.41 9.63 -41.51
C GLU A 256 -21.98 9.11 -41.37
N ALA A 257 -21.67 8.06 -42.14
CA ALA A 257 -20.34 7.48 -42.16
C ALA A 257 -19.32 8.49 -42.73
N PRO A 258 -18.11 8.62 -42.14
CA PRO A 258 -17.12 9.57 -42.62
C PRO A 258 -16.60 9.13 -44.01
N GLY A 259 -16.71 10.05 -44.97
CA GLY A 259 -16.27 9.86 -46.35
C GLY A 259 -14.77 9.64 -46.51
N GLU A 260 -14.44 8.86 -47.54
CA GLU A 260 -13.10 8.45 -48.00
C GLU A 260 -12.19 9.63 -48.41
#